data_AF-A0AAF0VKS9-F1
#
_entry.id   AF-A0AAF0VKS9-F1
#
_cell.length_a   1.000
_cell.length_b   1.000
_cell.length_c   1.000
_cell.angle_alpha   90.00
_cell.angle_beta   90.00
_cell.angle_gamma   90.00
#
_symmetry.space_group_name_H-M   'P 1'
#
loop_
_entity.id
_entity.type
_entity.pdbx_description
1 polymer ?
#
loop_
_entity_poly.entity_id
_entity_poly.type
_entity_poly.pdbx_seq_one_letter_code
_entity_poly.pdbx_strand_id
1 'polypeptide(L)'
;MAAKRRGRRLALMLSALTMCAVLGSGTAGAAELSDYRWTNRPLLLFAPTNSDPRLVETLTRIEASRCDFVARDMVIGLVVSEGTSTLDGHVLSADASQRLANQYAIEENAFSVLLIGKDGGEKLRVNQVPDLQAVYAVVDGMPMRSREMASGPSRC
;
A
#
# COMPACT_ATOMS: atom_id res chain seq x y z
N MET A 1 56.82 59.84 2.41
CA MET A 1 56.89 60.67 1.18
C MET A 1 56.29 59.87 0.04
N ALA A 2 55.41 60.54 -0.73
CA ALA A 2 54.79 60.09 -1.98
C ALA A 2 55.84 59.65 -3.02
N ALA A 3 55.60 58.97 -4.15
CA ALA A 3 54.45 58.67 -5.00
C ALA A 3 54.90 57.47 -5.89
N LYS A 4 54.21 56.88 -6.87
CA LYS A 4 53.35 57.42 -7.92
C LYS A 4 52.88 56.26 -8.83
N ARG A 5 51.63 56.37 -9.31
CA ARG A 5 51.09 55.97 -10.64
C ARG A 5 50.92 54.47 -10.95
N ARG A 6 49.68 53.99 -11.00
CA ARG A 6 48.64 54.11 -12.07
C ARG A 6 48.88 53.18 -13.26
N GLY A 7 48.04 52.15 -13.35
CA GLY A 7 47.76 51.41 -14.57
C GLY A 7 46.40 50.71 -14.45
N ARG A 8 45.35 51.33 -15.00
CA ARG A 8 44.00 50.77 -15.15
C ARG A 8 44.08 49.60 -16.12
N ARG A 9 43.49 48.43 -15.81
CA ARG A 9 42.72 47.64 -16.77
C ARG A 9 41.52 46.98 -16.09
N LEU A 10 40.37 47.39 -16.62
CA LEU A 10 39.03 46.87 -16.45
C LEU A 10 38.96 45.42 -16.95
N ALA A 11 38.36 44.52 -16.17
CA ALA A 11 37.82 43.26 -16.70
C ALA A 11 36.63 42.82 -15.83
N LEU A 12 35.44 42.89 -16.45
CA LEU A 12 34.20 42.25 -16.02
C LEU A 12 34.41 40.75 -15.83
N MET A 13 33.86 40.19 -14.75
CA MET A 13 33.41 38.79 -14.70
C MET A 13 32.10 38.76 -13.92
N LEU A 14 30.97 38.87 -14.62
CA LEU A 14 29.66 38.49 -14.10
C LEU A 14 29.64 36.97 -13.94
N SER A 15 29.61 36.48 -12.71
CA SER A 15 29.23 35.09 -12.43
C SER A 15 27.73 35.08 -12.11
N ALA A 16 26.93 34.67 -13.11
CA ALA A 16 25.51 34.45 -12.94
C ALA A 16 25.30 33.22 -12.04
N LEU A 17 24.75 33.45 -10.84
CA LEU A 17 24.35 32.38 -9.92
C LEU A 17 23.01 31.82 -10.41
N THR A 18 23.05 30.83 -11.31
CA THR A 18 21.84 30.12 -11.76
C THR A 18 21.39 29.18 -10.65
N MET A 19 20.54 29.67 -9.76
CA MET A 19 19.87 28.86 -8.75
C MET A 19 18.86 27.94 -9.46
N CYS A 20 19.19 26.66 -9.58
CA CYS A 20 18.27 25.63 -10.04
C CYS A 20 17.04 25.62 -9.13
N ALA A 21 15.90 25.99 -9.68
CA ALA A 21 14.62 25.69 -9.08
C ALA A 21 14.40 24.17 -9.18
N VAL A 22 14.68 23.45 -8.09
CA VAL A 22 14.24 22.05 -7.95
C VAL A 22 12.73 22.09 -7.73
N LEU A 23 11.98 21.98 -8.82
CA LEU A 23 10.57 21.66 -8.79
C LEU A 23 10.45 20.20 -8.36
N GLY A 24 10.31 19.97 -7.05
CA GLY A 24 9.88 18.68 -6.54
C GLY A 24 8.43 18.44 -6.98
N SER A 25 8.23 17.64 -8.03
CA SER A 25 6.93 17.10 -8.35
C SER A 25 6.52 16.13 -7.25
N GLY A 26 5.72 16.61 -6.30
CA GLY A 26 4.96 15.73 -5.42
C GLY A 26 3.95 14.98 -6.28
N THR A 27 4.28 13.76 -6.68
CA THR A 27 3.26 12.82 -7.18
C THR A 27 2.28 12.64 -6.02
N ALA A 28 1.01 13.00 -6.22
CA ALA A 28 -0.05 12.57 -5.32
C ALA A 28 0.09 11.04 -5.17
N GLY A 29 0.53 10.59 -4.00
CA GLY A 29 0.96 9.21 -3.80
C GLY A 29 -0.23 8.28 -4.01
N ALA A 30 -0.16 7.44 -5.05
CA ALA A 30 -1.04 6.29 -5.13
C ALA A 30 -0.71 5.37 -3.95
N ALA A 31 -1.74 4.81 -3.30
CA ALA A 31 -1.52 3.86 -2.21
C ALA A 31 -0.78 2.63 -2.73
N GLU A 32 0.34 2.27 -2.09
CA GLU A 32 1.17 1.13 -2.47
C GLU A 32 1.24 0.12 -1.32
N LEU A 33 1.44 -1.16 -1.62
CA LEU A 33 1.44 -2.22 -0.61
C LEU A 33 2.57 -2.04 0.44
N SER A 34 3.65 -1.36 0.05
CA SER A 34 4.77 -1.02 0.95
C SER A 34 4.37 -0.16 2.13
N ASP A 35 3.34 0.67 1.98
CA ASP A 35 2.91 1.65 2.98
C ASP A 35 2.29 0.97 4.21
N TYR A 36 1.85 -0.29 4.04
CA TYR A 36 1.23 -1.10 5.09
C TYR A 36 2.24 -1.98 5.83
N ARG A 37 3.49 -2.06 5.37
CA ARG A 37 4.52 -2.85 6.06
C ARG A 37 4.70 -2.34 7.48
N TRP A 38 4.80 -3.27 8.41
CA TRP A 38 4.93 -3.08 9.85
C TRP A 38 3.72 -2.43 10.54
N THR A 39 2.74 -1.93 9.78
CA THR A 39 1.57 -1.21 10.31
C THR A 39 0.30 -2.04 10.24
N ASN A 40 -0.03 -2.60 9.08
CA ASN A 40 -1.30 -3.29 8.81
C ASN A 40 -1.10 -4.60 8.05
N ARG A 41 -2.17 -5.39 7.99
CA ARG A 41 -2.22 -6.68 7.28
C ARG A 41 -3.24 -6.58 6.14
N PRO A 42 -2.79 -6.25 4.92
CA PRO A 42 -3.69 -6.24 3.77
C PRO A 42 -4.28 -7.62 3.50
N LEU A 43 -5.61 -7.70 3.46
CA LEU A 43 -6.35 -8.82 2.87
C LEU A 43 -6.71 -8.42 1.44
N LEU A 44 -5.94 -8.93 0.48
CA LEU A 44 -6.14 -8.66 -0.94
C LEU A 44 -7.25 -9.57 -1.48
N LEU A 45 -8.28 -8.98 -2.08
CA LEU A 45 -9.43 -9.62 -2.67
C LEU A 45 -9.37 -9.38 -4.18
N PHE A 46 -9.08 -10.42 -4.93
CA PHE A 46 -9.08 -10.40 -6.39
C PHE A 46 -10.40 -10.94 -6.91
N ALA A 47 -11.00 -10.29 -7.91
CA ALA A 47 -12.23 -10.74 -8.55
C ALA A 47 -12.36 -10.19 -9.98
N PRO A 48 -13.18 -10.80 -10.86
CA PRO A 48 -13.51 -10.22 -12.16
C PRO A 48 -14.11 -8.81 -12.06
N THR A 49 -15.12 -8.64 -11.21
CA THR A 49 -15.88 -7.39 -11.07
C THR A 49 -16.25 -7.12 -9.61
N ASN A 50 -16.67 -5.89 -9.30
CA ASN A 50 -17.19 -5.51 -7.98
C ASN A 50 -18.49 -6.24 -7.58
N SER A 51 -19.16 -6.89 -8.52
CA SER A 51 -20.41 -7.63 -8.29
C SER A 51 -20.22 -9.15 -8.29
N ASP A 52 -18.97 -9.65 -8.30
CA ASP A 52 -18.72 -11.09 -8.17
C ASP A 52 -19.36 -11.61 -6.86
N PRO A 53 -20.21 -12.65 -6.89
CA PRO A 53 -20.91 -13.14 -5.71
C PRO A 53 -19.97 -13.55 -4.57
N ARG A 54 -18.79 -14.08 -4.89
CA ARG A 54 -17.79 -14.51 -3.89
C ARG A 54 -17.15 -13.31 -3.22
N LEU A 55 -16.91 -12.24 -3.96
CA LEU A 55 -16.42 -10.97 -3.41
C LEU A 55 -17.45 -10.36 -2.46
N VAL A 56 -18.70 -10.23 -2.90
CA VAL A 56 -19.80 -9.65 -2.11
C VAL A 56 -20.00 -10.43 -0.81
N GLU A 57 -20.01 -11.76 -0.88
CA GLU A 57 -20.10 -12.63 0.29
C GLU A 57 -18.90 -12.44 1.24
N THR A 58 -17.68 -12.36 0.70
CA THR A 58 -16.47 -12.15 1.52
C THR A 58 -16.53 -10.82 2.26
N LEU A 59 -16.90 -9.73 1.58
CA LEU A 59 -17.06 -8.40 2.18
C LEU A 59 -18.15 -8.39 3.25
N THR A 60 -19.26 -9.09 3.01
CA THR A 60 -20.36 -9.23 3.98
C THR A 60 -19.91 -9.95 5.25
N ARG A 61 -19.12 -11.02 5.12
CA ARG A 61 -18.54 -11.74 6.28
C ARG A 61 -17.54 -10.89 7.05
N ILE A 62 -16.75 -10.07 6.34
CA ILE A 62 -15.81 -9.15 6.98
C ILE A 62 -16.59 -8.12 7.81
N GLU A 63 -17.65 -7.53 7.24
CA GLU A 63 -18.48 -6.57 7.96
C GLU A 63 -19.16 -7.20 9.19
N ALA A 64 -19.67 -8.43 9.06
CA ALA A 64 -20.25 -9.17 10.18
C ALA A 64 -19.24 -9.46 11.32
N SER A 65 -17.94 -9.44 11.03
CA SER A 65 -16.84 -9.64 12.00
C SER A 65 -15.90 -8.44 12.06
N ARG A 66 -16.40 -7.23 11.79
CA ARG A 66 -15.59 -6.00 11.61
C ARG A 66 -14.63 -5.74 12.77
N CYS A 67 -15.09 -5.92 14.01
CA CYS A 67 -14.24 -5.67 15.17
C CYS A 67 -13.08 -6.67 15.29
N ASP A 68 -13.27 -7.92 14.89
CA ASP A 68 -12.19 -8.91 14.84
C ASP A 68 -11.15 -8.58 13.77
N PHE A 69 -11.61 -8.07 12.63
CA PHE A 69 -10.77 -7.61 11.53
C PHE A 69 -9.91 -6.40 11.95
N VAL A 70 -10.55 -5.39 12.56
CA VAL A 70 -9.87 -4.17 13.07
C VAL A 70 -8.90 -4.49 14.21
N ALA A 71 -9.28 -5.37 15.15
CA ALA A 71 -8.42 -5.74 16.28
C ALA A 71 -7.11 -6.44 15.88
N ARG A 72 -7.01 -6.84 14.61
CA ARG A 72 -5.87 -7.51 13.98
C ARG A 72 -5.15 -6.60 12.97
N ASP A 73 -5.43 -5.30 12.97
CA ASP A 73 -4.86 -4.30 12.05
C ASP A 73 -5.04 -4.67 10.58
N MET A 74 -6.12 -5.37 10.24
CA MET A 74 -6.36 -5.77 8.86
C MET A 74 -6.98 -4.62 8.06
N VAL A 75 -6.63 -4.55 6.77
CA VAL A 75 -7.19 -3.59 5.81
C VAL A 75 -7.58 -4.34 4.53
N ILE A 76 -8.55 -3.82 3.79
CA ILE A 76 -9.03 -4.46 2.56
C ILE A 76 -8.28 -3.88 1.37
N GLY A 77 -7.73 -4.76 0.52
CA GLY A 77 -7.29 -4.38 -0.83
C GLY A 77 -8.19 -5.05 -1.85
N LEU A 78 -9.01 -4.29 -2.56
CA LEU A 78 -9.86 -4.80 -3.64
C LEU A 78 -9.17 -4.61 -4.98
N VAL A 79 -8.92 -5.70 -5.71
CA VAL A 79 -8.31 -5.67 -7.04
C VAL A 79 -9.26 -6.35 -8.01
N VAL A 80 -9.89 -5.56 -8.89
CA VAL A 80 -10.85 -6.06 -9.88
C VAL A 80 -10.34 -5.86 -11.30
N SER A 81 -10.68 -6.80 -12.19
CA SER A 81 -10.39 -6.67 -13.63
C SER A 81 -11.26 -5.59 -14.29
N GLU A 82 -12.53 -5.50 -13.87
CA GLU A 82 -13.47 -4.49 -14.32
C GLU A 82 -14.03 -3.67 -13.14
N GLY A 83 -13.79 -2.37 -13.16
CA GLY A 83 -14.25 -1.41 -12.15
C GLY A 83 -13.10 -0.73 -11.40
N THR A 84 -13.40 -0.23 -10.20
CA THR A 84 -12.44 0.51 -9.38
C THR A 84 -11.77 -0.39 -8.35
N SER A 85 -10.47 -0.61 -8.52
CA SER A 85 -9.63 -1.24 -7.51
C SER A 85 -9.26 -0.24 -6.41
N THR A 86 -9.16 -0.72 -5.16
CA THR A 86 -8.83 0.10 -4.00
C THR A 86 -7.88 -0.61 -3.05
N LEU A 87 -7.13 0.15 -2.26
CA LEU A 87 -6.33 -0.35 -1.15
C LEU A 87 -6.58 0.54 0.07
N ASP A 88 -7.16 -0.06 1.11
CA ASP A 88 -7.62 0.64 2.31
C ASP A 88 -8.50 1.86 1.96
N GLY A 89 -9.44 1.67 1.03
CA GLY A 89 -10.34 2.73 0.55
C GLY A 89 -9.74 3.72 -0.45
N HIS A 90 -8.43 3.70 -0.70
CA HIS A 90 -7.78 4.58 -1.68
C HIS A 90 -7.83 3.95 -3.07
N VAL A 91 -8.21 4.71 -4.09
CA VAL A 91 -8.27 4.22 -5.47
C VAL A 91 -6.87 3.87 -5.97
N LEU A 92 -6.74 2.68 -6.53
CA LEU A 92 -5.54 2.24 -7.24
C LEU A 92 -5.64 2.63 -8.72
N SER A 93 -4.52 3.03 -9.32
CA SER A 93 -4.47 3.16 -10.78
C SER A 93 -4.58 1.78 -11.43
N ALA A 94 -4.97 1.74 -12.71
CA ALA A 94 -5.00 0.50 -13.49
C ALA A 94 -3.63 -0.20 -13.49
N ASP A 95 -2.55 0.55 -13.67
CA ASP A 95 -1.19 0.02 -13.62
C ASP A 95 -0.82 -0.56 -12.25
N ALA A 96 -1.19 0.10 -11.15
CA ALA A 96 -0.92 -0.40 -9.80
C ALA A 96 -1.69 -1.69 -9.52
N SER A 97 -2.96 -1.73 -9.94
CA SER A 97 -3.83 -2.91 -9.83
C SER A 97 -3.26 -4.09 -10.62
N GLN A 98 -2.82 -3.84 -11.85
CA GLN A 98 -2.21 -4.86 -12.71
C GLN A 98 -0.86 -5.35 -12.13
N ARG A 99 -0.03 -4.46 -11.60
CA ARG A 99 1.22 -4.84 -10.94
C ARG A 99 0.95 -5.76 -9.75
N LEU A 100 -0.05 -5.47 -8.93
CA LEU A 100 -0.43 -6.34 -7.81
C LEU A 100 -0.90 -7.72 -8.29
N ALA A 101 -1.78 -7.78 -9.28
CA ALA A 101 -2.23 -9.06 -9.86
C ALA A 101 -1.05 -9.88 -10.39
N ASN A 102 -0.13 -9.24 -11.14
CA ASN A 102 1.06 -9.88 -11.69
C ASN A 102 2.03 -10.35 -10.59
N GLN A 103 2.27 -9.52 -9.57
CA GLN A 103 3.17 -9.82 -8.44
C GLN A 103 2.76 -11.12 -7.74
N TYR A 104 1.45 -11.37 -7.63
CA TYR A 104 0.90 -12.55 -6.96
C TYR A 104 0.42 -13.63 -7.92
N ALA A 105 0.78 -13.54 -9.21
CA ALA A 105 0.42 -14.48 -10.26
C ALA A 105 -1.09 -14.79 -10.30
N ILE A 106 -1.91 -13.75 -10.21
CA ILE A 106 -3.37 -13.86 -10.32
C ILE A 106 -3.76 -13.84 -11.79
N GLU A 107 -4.44 -14.89 -12.25
CA GLU A 107 -4.98 -14.96 -13.59
C GLU A 107 -6.09 -13.91 -13.80
N GLU A 108 -6.25 -13.47 -15.05
CA GLU A 108 -7.32 -12.56 -15.41
C GLU A 108 -8.69 -13.18 -15.07
N ASN A 109 -9.60 -12.38 -14.47
CA ASN A 109 -10.91 -12.86 -14.04
C ASN A 109 -10.89 -14.02 -13.02
N ALA A 110 -9.77 -14.27 -12.34
CA ALA A 110 -9.74 -15.21 -11.22
C ALA A 110 -10.26 -14.55 -9.94
N PHE A 111 -10.88 -15.37 -9.08
CA PHE A 111 -11.14 -14.99 -7.70
C PHE A 111 -10.07 -15.58 -6.80
N SER A 112 -9.45 -14.73 -5.99
CA SER A 112 -8.45 -15.16 -5.02
C SER A 112 -8.40 -14.20 -3.83
N VAL A 113 -8.15 -14.74 -2.65
CA VAL A 113 -7.99 -13.98 -1.41
C VAL A 113 -6.62 -14.27 -0.83
N LEU A 114 -5.82 -13.23 -0.65
CA LEU A 114 -4.47 -13.32 -0.12
C LEU A 114 -4.34 -12.51 1.16
N LEU A 115 -3.82 -13.14 2.21
CA LEU A 115 -3.43 -12.45 3.43
C LEU A 115 -1.96 -12.04 3.32
N ILE A 116 -1.69 -10.75 3.37
CA ILE A 116 -0.34 -10.20 3.44
C ILE A 116 -0.03 -9.81 4.89
N GLY A 117 1.09 -10.33 5.40
CA GLY A 117 1.56 -10.01 6.75
C GLY A 117 2.14 -8.60 6.85
N LYS A 118 2.31 -8.11 8.07
CA LYS A 118 3.04 -6.86 8.35
C LYS A 118 4.50 -6.91 7.88
N ASP A 119 5.07 -8.10 7.71
CA ASP A 119 6.40 -8.28 7.13
C ASP A 119 6.41 -8.18 5.60
N GLY A 120 5.24 -8.01 4.98
CA GLY A 120 5.05 -7.95 3.53
C GLY A 120 5.02 -9.31 2.84
N GLY A 121 5.07 -10.42 3.58
CA GLY A 121 4.98 -11.77 3.02
C GLY A 121 3.54 -12.25 2.87
N GLU A 122 3.27 -13.05 1.85
CA GLU A 122 2.02 -13.80 1.71
C GLU A 122 1.94 -14.87 2.82
N LYS A 123 0.83 -14.90 3.55
CA LYS A 123 0.60 -15.80 4.71
C LYS A 123 -0.44 -16.86 4.43
N LEU A 124 -1.40 -16.54 3.57
CA LEU A 124 -2.50 -17.41 3.19
C LEU A 124 -2.96 -17.02 1.79
N ARG A 125 -3.35 -18.03 1.01
CA ARG A 125 -4.01 -17.88 -0.29
C ARG A 125 -5.19 -18.83 -0.36
N VAL A 126 -6.35 -18.32 -0.78
CA VAL A 126 -7.58 -19.08 -0.94
C VAL A 126 -8.28 -18.66 -2.23
N ASN A 127 -8.65 -19.60 -3.09
CA ASN A 127 -9.30 -19.32 -4.40
C ASN A 127 -10.83 -19.45 -4.34
N GLN A 128 -11.40 -19.28 -3.15
CA GLN A 128 -12.83 -19.39 -2.84
C GLN A 128 -13.16 -18.46 -1.67
N VAL A 129 -14.45 -18.26 -1.36
CA VAL A 129 -14.88 -17.46 -0.22
C VAL A 129 -14.18 -17.98 1.05
N PRO A 130 -13.35 -17.16 1.71
CA PRO A 130 -12.56 -17.62 2.85
C PRO A 130 -13.44 -17.86 4.08
N ASP A 131 -13.04 -18.82 4.90
CA ASP A 131 -13.45 -18.87 6.28
C ASP A 131 -12.64 -17.83 7.07
N LEU A 132 -13.29 -16.75 7.51
CA LEU A 132 -12.60 -15.67 8.21
C LEU A 132 -12.06 -16.10 9.57
N GLN A 133 -12.66 -17.08 10.24
CA GLN A 133 -12.10 -17.58 11.50
C GLN A 133 -10.76 -18.28 11.26
N ALA A 134 -10.63 -19.01 10.16
CA ALA A 134 -9.34 -19.58 9.75
C ALA A 134 -8.32 -18.49 9.38
N VAL A 135 -8.74 -17.43 8.68
CA VAL A 135 -7.87 -16.27 8.39
C VAL A 135 -7.36 -15.62 9.68
N TYR A 136 -8.25 -15.38 10.65
CA TYR A 136 -7.90 -14.80 11.94
C TYR A 136 -6.97 -15.71 12.75
N ALA A 137 -7.20 -17.03 12.72
CA ALA A 137 -6.31 -17.99 13.36
C ALA A 137 -4.89 -17.97 12.77
N VAL A 138 -4.76 -17.83 11.44
CA VAL A 138 -3.46 -17.63 10.79
C VAL A 138 -2.79 -16.34 11.30
N VAL A 139 -3.56 -15.26 11.45
CA VAL A 139 -3.03 -14.00 11.99
C VAL A 139 -2.55 -14.15 13.43
N ASP A 140 -3.35 -14.78 14.28
CA ASP A 140 -3.06 -14.97 15.70
C ASP A 140 -1.88 -15.92 15.95
N GLY A 141 -1.60 -16.83 15.00
CA GLY A 141 -0.39 -17.66 15.00
C GLY A 141 0.90 -16.95 14.58
N MET A 142 0.84 -15.70 14.09
CA MET A 142 2.05 -14.99 13.65
C MET A 142 2.89 -14.45 14.83
N PRO A 143 4.24 -14.55 14.80
CA PRO A 143 5.09 -14.13 15.92
C PRO A 143 4.94 -12.66 16.33
N MET A 144 4.71 -11.77 15.35
CA MET A 144 4.47 -10.35 15.65
C MET A 144 3.14 -10.13 16.36
N ARG A 145 2.12 -10.94 16.06
CA ARG A 145 0.80 -10.82 16.67
C ARG A 145 0.85 -11.13 18.17
N SER A 146 1.68 -12.08 18.58
CA SER A 146 1.91 -12.37 20.01
C SER A 146 2.45 -11.15 20.78
N ARG A 147 3.27 -10.30 20.14
CA ARG A 147 3.80 -9.07 20.75
C ARG A 147 2.74 -8.00 20.89
N GLU A 148 1.89 -7.83 19.87
CA GLU A 148 0.77 -6.88 19.89
C GLU A 148 -0.23 -7.20 21.00
N MET A 149 -0.56 -8.48 21.18
CA MET A 149 -1.46 -8.92 22.25
C MET A 149 -0.91 -8.62 23.65
N ALA A 150 0.42 -8.56 23.81
CA ALA A 150 1.06 -8.17 25.06
C ALA A 150 1.10 -6.64 25.27
N SER A 151 1.17 -5.84 24.19
CA SER A 151 1.17 -4.37 24.25
C SER A 151 -0.23 -3.74 24.21
N GLY A 152 -1.27 -4.54 23.96
CA GLY A 152 -2.66 -4.12 23.80
C GLY A 152 -3.10 -4.18 22.33
N PRO A 153 -4.16 -4.92 21.99
CA PRO A 153 -4.66 -5.01 20.61
C PRO A 153 -5.34 -3.71 20.18
N SER A 154 -5.38 -3.51 18.86
CA SER A 154 -6.15 -2.43 18.23
C SER A 154 -7.62 -2.53 18.59
N ARG A 155 -8.27 -1.37 18.79
CA ARG A 155 -9.65 -1.31 19.26
C ARG A 155 -10.61 -1.00 18.11
N CYS A 156 -11.73 -1.72 18.12
CA CYS A 156 -13.00 -1.30 17.56
C CYS A 156 -13.68 -0.38 18.61
#